data_AF-A0A2T1D219-F1
#
_entry.id   AF-A0A2T1D219-F1
#
_cell.length_a   1.000
_cell.length_b   1.000
_cell.length_c   1.000
_cell.angle_alpha   90.00
_cell.angle_beta   90.00
_cell.angle_gamma   90.00
#
_symmetry.space_group_name_H-M   'P 1'
#
loop_
_entity.id
_entity.type
_entity.pdbx_description
1 polymer ?
#
loop_
_entity_poly.entity_id
_entity_poly.type
_entity_poly.pdbx_seq_one_letter_code
_entity_poly.pdbx_strand_id
1 'polypeptide(L)'
;METITAATIATLAFQKFIEAGAGELAKQFTQDALKKMDDLRKLVWSKLISRDPDLRPTAQAIEQSHKITPEQMEEITAHLQIAMRKEPQFAQQVQTIAHEITLMQIEDNSSMSQINYGGTNYQVKTGVDNTNFFGGTHNHGQ
;
A
#
# COMPACT_ATOMS: atom_id res chain seq x y z
N MET A 1 -11.50 -15.42 -5.48
CA MET A 1 -10.32 -14.55 -5.53
C MET A 1 -10.81 -13.17 -5.89
N GLU A 2 -10.67 -12.20 -4.99
CA GLU A 2 -10.95 -10.80 -5.31
C GLU A 2 -9.93 -10.33 -6.34
N THR A 3 -10.41 -9.93 -7.51
CA THR A 3 -9.56 -9.39 -8.57
C THR A 3 -9.11 -8.00 -8.17
N ILE A 4 -7.80 -7.80 -8.01
CA ILE A 4 -7.24 -6.49 -7.72
C ILE A 4 -7.51 -5.59 -8.93
N THR A 5 -8.18 -4.47 -8.68
CA THR A 5 -8.58 -3.53 -9.74
C THR A 5 -7.38 -2.77 -10.29
N ALA A 6 -7.49 -2.27 -11.53
CA ALA A 6 -6.45 -1.42 -12.12
C ALA A 6 -6.18 -0.17 -11.26
N ALA A 7 -7.22 0.41 -10.65
CA ALA A 7 -7.08 1.52 -9.71
C ALA A 7 -6.20 1.12 -8.51
N THR A 8 -6.50 0.00 -7.87
CA THR A 8 -5.69 -0.51 -6.74
C THR A 8 -4.25 -0.79 -7.15
N ILE A 9 -4.03 -1.38 -8.33
CA ILE A 9 -2.69 -1.66 -8.86
C ILE A 9 -1.91 -0.38 -9.11
N ALA A 10 -2.54 0.61 -9.76
CA ALA A 10 -1.92 1.91 -9.98
C ALA A 10 -1.58 2.57 -8.63
N THR A 11 -2.50 2.50 -7.66
CA THR A 11 -2.31 3.13 -6.35
C THR A 11 -1.11 2.50 -5.65
N LEU A 12 -1.02 1.17 -5.61
CA LEU A 12 0.13 0.47 -5.03
C LEU A 12 1.45 0.78 -5.77
N ALA A 13 1.43 0.87 -7.10
CA ALA A 13 2.61 1.18 -7.90
C ALA A 13 3.13 2.61 -7.65
N PHE A 14 2.21 3.55 -7.42
CA PHE A 14 2.53 4.97 -7.33
C PHE A 14 2.32 5.57 -5.95
N GLN A 15 2.05 4.76 -4.94
CA GLN A 15 1.79 5.18 -3.57
C GLN A 15 2.90 6.10 -3.02
N LYS A 16 4.17 5.79 -3.34
CA LYS A 16 5.36 6.60 -2.99
C LYS A 16 5.34 8.03 -3.54
N PHE A 17 4.59 8.28 -4.60
CA PHE A 17 4.47 9.58 -5.28
C PHE A 17 3.21 10.35 -4.86
N ILE A 18 2.31 9.69 -4.14
CA ILE A 18 1.07 10.25 -3.59
C ILE A 18 1.32 10.66 -2.12
N GLU A 19 1.95 9.79 -1.33
CA GLU A 19 2.24 10.07 0.08
C GLU A 19 3.45 11.00 0.24
N ALA A 20 3.34 11.97 1.15
CA ALA A 20 4.33 13.03 1.34
C ALA A 20 5.63 12.57 2.04
N GLY A 21 5.85 11.27 2.24
CA GLY A 21 7.10 10.79 2.85
C GLY A 21 7.27 9.28 2.84
N ALA A 22 8.47 8.83 2.45
CA ALA A 22 8.89 7.43 2.51
C ALA A 22 8.78 6.80 3.92
N GLY A 23 8.75 7.63 4.96
CA GLY A 23 8.61 7.19 6.35
C GLY A 23 7.19 6.75 6.75
N GLU A 24 6.14 7.16 6.04
CA GLU A 24 4.77 6.69 6.31
C GLU A 24 4.54 5.30 5.69
N LEU A 25 5.00 5.14 4.46
CA LEU A 25 4.98 3.88 3.73
C LEU A 25 5.75 2.76 4.42
N ALA A 26 6.92 3.05 4.98
CA ALA A 26 7.70 2.05 5.72
C ALA A 26 7.04 1.59 7.03
N LYS A 27 6.03 2.31 7.52
CA LYS A 27 5.20 1.88 8.67
C LYS A 27 4.06 0.96 8.24
N GLN A 28 3.58 1.11 7.01
CA GLN A 28 2.45 0.37 6.44
C GLN A 28 2.89 -0.88 5.65
N PHE A 29 4.15 -0.94 5.22
CA PHE A 29 4.66 -1.98 4.34
C PHE A 29 6.06 -2.42 4.75
N THR A 30 6.31 -3.73 4.66
CA THR A 30 7.65 -4.30 4.87
C THR A 30 8.64 -3.82 3.81
N GLN A 31 9.95 -3.91 4.07
CA GLN A 31 10.96 -3.56 3.08
C GLN A 31 10.84 -4.37 1.78
N ASP A 32 10.41 -5.63 1.88
CA ASP A 32 10.18 -6.49 0.70
C ASP A 32 8.95 -6.03 -0.10
N ALA A 33 7.87 -5.63 0.59
CA ALA A 33 6.72 -4.99 -0.03
C ALA A 33 7.10 -3.69 -0.75
N LEU A 34 7.91 -2.84 -0.12
CA LEU A 34 8.39 -1.59 -0.74
C LEU A 34 9.26 -1.84 -1.98
N LYS A 35 9.96 -2.97 -2.04
CA LYS A 35 10.73 -3.40 -3.22
C LYS A 35 9.79 -3.89 -4.32
N LYS A 36 8.83 -4.74 -3.99
CA LYS A 36 7.82 -5.21 -4.96
C LYS A 36 6.92 -4.08 -5.48
N MET A 37 6.62 -3.07 -4.69
CA MET A 37 5.97 -1.83 -5.16
C MET A 37 6.82 -1.10 -6.20
N ASP A 38 8.13 -1.03 -6.00
CA ASP A 38 9.05 -0.44 -6.98
C ASP A 38 9.14 -1.28 -8.26
N ASP A 39 9.18 -2.61 -8.14
CA ASP A 39 9.08 -3.51 -9.29
C ASP A 39 7.75 -3.35 -10.05
N LEU A 40 6.63 -3.27 -9.33
CA LEU A 40 5.31 -3.02 -9.92
C LEU A 40 5.28 -1.69 -10.67
N ARG A 41 5.82 -0.63 -10.06
CA ARG A 41 5.96 0.68 -10.70
C ARG A 41 6.79 0.60 -11.97
N LYS A 42 7.97 -0.01 -11.93
CA LYS A 42 8.84 -0.16 -13.09
C LYS A 42 8.17 -0.93 -14.22
N LEU A 43 7.44 -1.99 -13.87
CA LEU A 43 6.68 -2.79 -14.83
C LEU A 43 5.58 -1.96 -15.50
N VAL A 44 4.74 -1.28 -14.71
CA VAL A 44 3.69 -0.38 -15.24
C VAL A 44 4.32 0.74 -16.07
N TRP A 45 5.39 1.35 -15.58
CA TRP A 45 6.08 2.43 -16.29
C TRP A 45 6.62 1.98 -17.65
N SER A 46 7.37 0.88 -17.68
CA SER A 46 8.01 0.39 -18.91
C SER A 46 7.00 -0.14 -19.92
N LYS A 47 5.94 -0.82 -19.46
CA LYS A 47 4.98 -1.49 -20.35
C LYS A 47 3.83 -0.60 -20.77
N LEU A 48 3.43 0.36 -19.93
CA LEU A 48 2.34 1.29 -20.19
C LEU A 48 2.89 2.68 -20.51
N ILE A 49 3.44 3.38 -19.51
CA ILE A 49 3.75 4.81 -19.60
C ILE A 49 4.80 5.13 -20.68
N SER A 50 5.84 4.30 -20.81
CA SER A 50 6.89 4.51 -21.83
C SER A 50 6.46 4.15 -23.26
N ARG A 51 5.39 3.38 -23.43
CA ARG A 51 4.94 2.87 -24.74
C ARG A 51 3.68 3.55 -25.24
N ASP A 52 2.88 4.09 -24.32
CA ASP A 52 1.62 4.73 -24.63
C ASP A 52 1.86 6.21 -24.99
N PRO A 53 1.56 6.62 -26.24
CA PRO A 53 1.83 7.97 -26.70
C PRO A 53 0.94 9.04 -26.03
N ASP A 54 -0.22 8.66 -25.51
CA ASP A 54 -1.14 9.56 -24.80
C ASP A 54 -0.64 9.86 -23.38
N LEU A 55 0.07 8.92 -22.76
CA LEU A 55 0.64 9.11 -21.42
C LEU A 55 1.98 9.87 -21.41
N ARG A 56 2.57 10.21 -22.57
CA ARG A 56 3.83 10.97 -22.66
C ARG A 56 3.86 12.28 -21.86
N PRO A 57 2.87 13.20 -21.99
CA PRO A 57 2.85 14.41 -21.18
C PRO A 57 2.78 14.11 -19.67
N THR A 58 1.99 13.11 -19.28
CA THR A 58 1.87 12.65 -17.89
C THR A 58 3.18 12.07 -17.38
N ALA A 59 3.84 11.23 -18.16
CA ALA A 59 5.16 10.67 -17.86
C ALA A 59 6.18 11.79 -17.56
N GLN A 60 6.27 12.76 -18.48
CA GLN A 60 7.21 13.88 -18.36
C GLN A 60 6.92 14.73 -17.13
N ALA A 61 5.64 15.04 -16.86
CA ALA A 61 5.26 15.82 -15.69
C ALA A 61 5.60 15.10 -14.37
N ILE A 62 5.42 13.77 -14.31
CA ILE A 62 5.77 12.96 -13.14
C ILE A 62 7.29 12.89 -12.96
N GLU A 63 8.07 12.72 -14.03
CA GLU A 63 9.53 12.73 -13.96
C GLU A 63 10.09 14.06 -13.48
N GLN A 64 9.48 15.18 -13.91
CA GLN A 64 9.88 16.52 -13.49
C GLN A 64 9.49 16.84 -12.04
N SER A 65 8.26 16.52 -11.64
CA SER A 65 7.74 16.91 -10.32
C SER A 65 7.98 15.87 -9.23
N HIS A 66 8.30 14.62 -9.58
CA HIS A 66 8.36 13.49 -8.65
C HIS A 66 7.09 13.36 -7.79
N LYS A 67 5.95 13.79 -8.31
CA LYS A 67 4.63 13.77 -7.69
C LYS A 67 3.60 13.41 -8.73
N ILE A 68 2.53 12.76 -8.29
CA ILE A 68 1.39 12.42 -9.14
C ILE A 68 0.16 13.19 -8.66
N THR A 69 -0.50 13.88 -9.58
CA THR A 69 -1.78 14.51 -9.31
C THR A 69 -2.93 13.50 -9.43
N PRO A 70 -4.08 13.73 -8.78
CA PRO A 70 -5.25 12.86 -8.95
C PRO A 70 -5.66 12.69 -10.42
N GLU A 71 -5.57 13.74 -11.23
CA GLU A 71 -5.88 13.68 -12.66
C GLU A 71 -4.94 12.73 -13.42
N GLN A 72 -3.63 12.82 -13.17
CA GLN A 72 -2.64 11.90 -13.75
C GLN A 72 -2.86 10.46 -13.29
N MET A 73 -3.27 10.29 -12.04
CA MET A 73 -3.56 8.99 -11.45
C MET A 73 -4.79 8.33 -12.11
N GLU A 74 -5.85 9.10 -12.36
CA GLU A 74 -7.03 8.65 -13.10
C GLU A 74 -6.67 8.26 -14.54
N GLU A 75 -5.84 9.06 -15.21
CA GLU A 75 -5.38 8.78 -16.58
C GLU A 75 -4.58 7.46 -16.65
N ILE A 76 -3.58 7.30 -15.77
CA ILE A 76 -2.79 6.07 -15.64
C ILE A 76 -3.71 4.88 -15.36
N THR A 77 -4.69 5.04 -14.47
CA THR A 77 -5.64 3.98 -14.11
C THR A 77 -6.49 3.55 -15.31
N ALA A 78 -7.02 4.50 -16.07
CA ALA A 78 -7.82 4.24 -17.26
C ALA A 78 -7.01 3.48 -18.32
N HIS A 79 -5.79 3.94 -18.61
CA HIS A 79 -4.89 3.29 -19.56
C HIS A 79 -4.44 1.91 -19.08
N LEU A 80 -4.14 1.76 -17.79
CA LEU A 80 -3.77 0.49 -17.18
C LEU A 80 -4.91 -0.52 -17.30
N GLN A 81 -6.16 -0.11 -17.07
CA GLN A 81 -7.32 -0.97 -17.24
C GLN A 81 -7.44 -1.47 -18.69
N ILE A 82 -7.22 -0.59 -19.67
CA ILE A 82 -7.27 -0.96 -21.10
C ILE A 82 -6.12 -1.91 -21.44
N ALA A 83 -4.90 -1.63 -20.98
CA ALA A 83 -3.74 -2.48 -21.21
C ALA A 83 -3.89 -3.87 -20.58
N MET A 84 -4.43 -3.95 -19.36
CA MET A 84 -4.74 -5.23 -18.71
C MET A 84 -5.79 -6.05 -19.50
N ARG A 85 -6.77 -5.39 -20.13
CA ARG A 85 -7.75 -6.09 -20.98
C ARG A 85 -7.15 -6.55 -22.31
N LYS A 86 -6.22 -5.78 -22.88
CA LYS A 86 -5.57 -6.09 -24.17
C LYS A 86 -4.45 -7.12 -24.04
N GLU A 87 -3.67 -7.05 -22.96
CA GLU A 87 -2.50 -7.90 -22.71
C GLU A 87 -2.72 -8.75 -21.44
N PRO A 88 -3.31 -9.95 -21.53
CA PRO A 88 -3.62 -10.78 -20.36
C PRO A 88 -2.37 -11.21 -19.59
N GLN A 89 -1.24 -11.41 -20.26
CA GLN A 89 0.05 -11.71 -19.61
C GLN A 89 0.57 -10.54 -18.77
N PHE A 90 0.36 -9.30 -19.24
CA PHE A 90 0.69 -8.12 -18.47
C PHE A 90 -0.26 -8.00 -17.26
N ALA A 91 -1.57 -8.20 -17.48
CA ALA A 91 -2.57 -8.20 -16.42
C ALA A 91 -2.27 -9.21 -15.31
N GLN A 92 -1.85 -10.43 -15.66
CA GLN A 92 -1.47 -11.44 -14.68
C GLN A 92 -0.24 -11.03 -13.87
N GLN A 93 0.79 -10.46 -14.51
CA GLN A 93 1.99 -10.02 -13.81
C GLN A 93 1.68 -8.90 -12.81
N VAL A 94 0.97 -7.86 -13.24
CA VAL A 94 0.65 -6.73 -12.34
C VAL A 94 -0.30 -7.16 -11.20
N GLN A 95 -1.25 -8.05 -11.47
CA GLN A 95 -2.12 -8.60 -10.41
C GLN A 95 -1.36 -9.48 -9.42
N THR A 96 -0.43 -10.31 -9.90
CA THR A 96 0.38 -11.17 -9.03
C THR A 96 1.21 -10.33 -8.08
N ILE A 97 1.95 -9.35 -8.61
CA ILE A 97 2.80 -8.48 -7.79
C ILE A 97 1.94 -7.66 -6.82
N ALA A 98 0.81 -7.11 -7.27
CA ALA A 98 -0.10 -6.38 -6.39
C ALA A 98 -0.66 -7.27 -5.26
N HIS A 99 -0.99 -8.52 -5.55
CA HIS A 99 -1.45 -9.46 -4.54
C HIS A 99 -0.36 -9.77 -3.52
N GLU A 100 0.86 -10.04 -3.97
CA GLU A 100 2.00 -10.22 -3.06
C GLU A 100 2.22 -8.99 -2.17
N ILE A 101 2.12 -7.77 -2.73
CA ILE A 101 2.20 -6.53 -1.95
C ILE A 101 1.13 -6.48 -0.85
N THR A 102 -0.12 -6.85 -1.17
CA THR A 102 -1.20 -6.87 -0.17
C THR A 102 -0.95 -7.88 0.95
N LEU A 103 -0.30 -9.01 0.66
CA LEU A 103 0.06 -10.02 1.67
C LEU A 103 1.21 -9.56 2.58
N MET A 104 1.99 -8.57 2.15
CA MET A 104 3.11 -8.01 2.91
C MET A 104 2.81 -6.61 3.44
N GLN A 105 1.55 -6.17 3.33
CA GLN A 105 1.07 -5.02 4.08
C GLN A 105 1.24 -5.36 5.57
N ILE A 106 1.83 -4.43 6.30
CA ILE A 106 1.87 -4.51 7.75
C ILE A 106 0.43 -4.27 8.18
N GLU A 107 -0.33 -5.34 8.37
CA GLU A 107 -1.61 -5.22 9.08
C GLU A 107 -1.27 -4.53 10.41
N ASP A 108 -1.82 -3.34 10.63
CA ASP A 108 -2.03 -2.83 11.97
C ASP A 108 -3.05 -3.78 12.61
N ASN A 109 -2.60 -4.98 12.97
CA ASN A 109 -3.36 -5.91 13.76
C ASN A 109 -3.28 -5.46 15.22
N SER A 110 -3.54 -4.17 15.47
CA SER A 110 -4.05 -3.67 16.74
C SER A 110 -5.49 -4.17 16.93
N SER A 111 -5.74 -5.45 16.61
CA SER A 111 -6.84 -6.19 17.19
C SER A 111 -6.56 -6.21 18.68
N MET A 112 -7.25 -5.32 19.38
CA MET A 112 -7.31 -5.21 20.83
C MET A 112 -7.69 -6.58 21.40
N SER A 113 -6.71 -7.46 21.61
CA SER A 113 -6.95 -8.79 22.16
C SER A 113 -7.14 -8.61 23.66
N GLN A 114 -8.38 -8.37 24.07
CA GLN A 114 -8.78 -8.49 25.46
C GLN A 114 -8.69 -9.97 25.85
N ILE A 115 -7.54 -10.36 26.39
CA ILE A 115 -7.44 -11.65 27.09
C ILE A 115 -8.08 -11.45 28.46
N ASN A 116 -9.38 -11.74 28.54
CA ASN A 116 -10.09 -11.80 29.82
C ASN A 116 -9.83 -13.19 30.42
N TYR A 117 -8.90 -13.27 31.38
CA TYR A 117 -8.68 -14.49 32.16
C TYR A 117 -8.97 -14.19 33.64
N GLY A 118 -10.04 -14.78 34.18
CA GLY A 118 -10.23 -14.89 35.63
C GLY A 118 -10.57 -13.58 36.38
N GLY A 119 -11.37 -12.67 35.79
CA GLY A 119 -12.02 -11.59 36.55
C GLY A 119 -11.15 -10.38 36.90
N THR A 120 -9.94 -10.26 36.34
CA THR A 120 -9.13 -9.03 36.44
C THR A 120 -8.88 -8.47 35.04
N ASN A 121 -9.35 -7.25 34.79
CA ASN A 121 -9.19 -6.57 33.50
C ASN A 121 -7.78 -5.96 33.43
N TYR A 122 -6.91 -6.50 32.57
CA TYR A 122 -5.65 -5.87 32.20
C TYR A 122 -5.77 -5.30 30.79
N GLN A 123 -5.73 -3.97 30.67
CA GLN A 123 -5.56 -3.30 29.38
C GLN A 123 -4.07 -3.14 29.11
N VAL A 124 -3.51 -4.02 28.27
CA VAL A 124 -2.13 -3.88 27.80
C VAL A 124 -2.18 -3.21 26.43
N LYS A 125 -1.70 -1.98 26.34
CA LYS A 125 -1.50 -1.26 25.08
C LYS A 125 -0.07 -1.52 24.62
N THR A 126 0.13 -2.45 23.70
CA THR A 126 1.42 -2.63 23.04
C THR A 126 1.56 -1.55 21.97
N GLY A 127 2.15 -0.41 22.33
CA GLY A 127 2.55 0.62 21.37
C GLY A 127 3.76 0.17 20.55
N VAL A 128 4.00 0.87 19.43
CA VAL A 128 5.01 0.59 18.38
C VAL A 128 6.48 0.66 18.83
N ASP A 129 6.77 0.51 20.12
CA ASP A 129 8.12 0.64 20.68
C ASP A 129 8.39 -0.30 21.88
N ASN A 130 7.57 -1.34 22.10
CA ASN A 130 7.76 -2.29 23.22
C ASN A 130 7.92 -1.60 24.60
N THR A 131 7.23 -0.47 24.80
CA THR A 131 7.15 0.22 26.09
C THR A 131 5.87 -0.21 26.80
N ASN A 132 5.98 -1.22 27.65
CA ASN A 132 4.88 -1.66 28.49
C ASN A 132 4.57 -0.60 29.56
N PHE A 133 3.50 0.17 29.38
CA PHE A 133 2.92 0.99 30.44
C PHE A 133 2.09 0.11 31.38
N PHE A 134 2.66 -0.30 32.51
CA PHE A 134 1.92 -0.90 33.62
C PHE A 134 1.39 0.22 34.54
N GLY A 135 0.31 0.87 34.12
CA GLY A 135 -0.31 1.97 34.87
C GLY A 135 -1.49 1.52 35.73
N GLY A 136 -1.23 1.28 37.02
CA GLY A 136 -2.13 1.63 38.13
C GLY A 136 -3.29 0.68 38.46
N THR A 137 -3.14 -0.03 39.57
CA THR A 137 -4.17 -0.76 40.32
C THR A 137 -5.35 0.16 40.70
N HIS A 138 -6.59 -0.18 40.33
CA HIS A 138 -7.78 0.37 40.97
C HIS A 138 -8.31 -0.61 42.02
N ASN A 139 -8.15 -0.21 43.29
CA ASN A 139 -8.74 -0.87 44.44
C ASN A 139 -10.14 -0.28 44.67
N HIS A 140 -11.19 -1.10 44.64
CA HIS A 140 -12.52 -0.71 45.13
C HIS A 140 -12.67 -1.29 46.54
N GLY A 141 -12.42 -0.46 47.54
CA GLY A 141 -12.77 -0.75 48.93
C GLY A 141 -14.26 -0.49 49.16
N GLN A 142 -14.87 -1.38 49.95
CA GLN A 142 -16.30 -1.50 50.28
C GLN A 142 -17.04 -0.21 50.63
#